data_AF-A0A397VBB1-F1
#
_entry.id   AF-A0A397VBB1-F1
#
_cell.length_a   1.000
_cell.length_b   1.000
_cell.length_c   1.000
_cell.angle_alpha   90.00
_cell.angle_beta   90.00
_cell.angle_gamma   90.00
#
_symmetry.space_group_name_H-M   'P 1'
#
loop_
_entity.id
_entity.type
_entity.pdbx_description
1 polymer ?
#
loop_
_entity_poly.entity_id
_entity_poly.type
_entity_poly.pdbx_seq_one_letter_code
_entity_poly.pdbx_strand_id
1 'polypeptide(L)'
;MPGRKYVEDEENKENKSWGCAYHGDDGHFFCSGSGKPYGPTYAVGDTIGCYLNFRNDDKMIFYTKNGINLGIVCYLPNNLDDLKNNLYPCIGLRSQDASVEANFGRKKFKYLIMGSMLDQF
;
A
#
# COMPACT_ATOMS: atom_id res chain seq x y z
N MET A 1 31.24 22.12 -9.38
CA MET A 1 31.54 22.04 -7.93
C MET A 1 30.50 22.87 -7.18
N PRO A 2 30.11 22.55 -5.94
CA PRO A 2 29.77 21.29 -5.29
C PRO A 2 28.24 21.20 -5.01
N GLY A 3 27.78 20.01 -4.61
CA GLY A 3 26.37 19.67 -4.43
C GLY A 3 25.66 20.43 -3.30
N ARG A 4 24.36 20.66 -3.51
CA ARG A 4 23.44 20.94 -2.40
C ARG A 4 23.39 19.69 -1.54
N LYS A 5 24.14 19.71 -0.44
CA LYS A 5 23.92 18.79 0.67
C LYS A 5 22.52 19.09 1.20
N TYR A 6 21.67 18.07 1.22
CA TYR A 6 20.57 18.05 2.17
C TYR A 6 21.21 18.10 3.55
N VAL A 7 20.91 19.15 4.30
CA VAL A 7 21.20 19.16 5.73
C VAL A 7 20.05 18.39 6.35
N GLU A 8 20.32 17.16 6.75
CA GLU A 8 19.44 16.45 7.67
C GLU A 8 19.68 17.07 9.05
N ASP A 9 18.66 17.75 9.57
CA ASP A 9 18.67 18.21 10.95
C ASP A 9 18.76 16.98 11.87
N GLU A 10 19.83 16.91 12.66
CA GLU A 10 20.10 15.85 13.65
C GLU A 10 19.16 15.98 14.86
N GLU A 11 17.85 15.86 14.65
CA GLU A 11 16.88 15.91 15.74
C GLU A 11 15.98 14.66 15.75
N ASN A 12 16.19 13.82 16.77
CA ASN A 12 15.44 12.63 17.16
C ASN A 12 15.31 11.51 16.10
N LYS A 13 16.21 10.51 16.20
CA LYS A 13 16.00 9.13 15.67
C LYS A 13 14.90 8.39 16.45
N GLU A 14 13.74 9.00 16.63
CA GLU A 14 12.54 8.23 16.95
C GLU A 14 12.07 7.55 15.66
N ASN A 15 11.80 6.25 15.75
CA ASN A 15 11.34 5.40 14.67
C ASN A 15 10.14 6.02 13.94
N LYS A 16 10.38 6.79 12.87
CA LYS A 16 9.31 7.24 11.98
C LYS A 16 8.67 6.00 11.38
N SER A 17 7.48 5.67 11.86
CA SER A 17 6.67 4.59 11.30
C SER A 17 6.41 4.90 9.82
N TRP A 18 6.90 4.03 8.94
CA TRP A 18 6.62 4.09 7.52
C TRP A 18 5.34 3.31 7.25
N GLY A 19 4.42 3.90 6.50
CA GLY A 19 3.18 3.25 6.13
C GLY A 19 2.54 3.92 4.93
N CYS A 20 1.85 3.13 4.14
CA CYS A 20 0.98 3.64 3.10
C CYS A 20 -0.45 3.10 3.27
N ALA A 21 -1.45 3.90 2.87
CA ALA A 21 -2.85 3.57 2.97
C ALA A 21 -3.63 4.12 1.78
N TYR A 22 -4.65 3.37 1.34
CA TYR A 22 -5.67 3.84 0.41
C TYR A 22 -6.92 4.18 1.24
N HIS A 23 -7.46 5.37 1.06
CA HIS A 23 -8.57 5.91 1.85
C HIS A 23 -9.90 5.82 1.08
N GLY A 24 -10.96 5.47 1.80
CA GLY A 24 -12.27 5.19 1.20
C GLY A 24 -13.13 6.42 0.98
N ASP A 25 -12.93 7.47 1.78
CA ASP A 25 -13.70 8.70 1.75
C ASP A 25 -13.38 9.59 0.55
N ASP A 26 -12.10 9.63 0.13
CA ASP A 26 -11.63 10.47 -0.97
C ASP A 26 -10.97 9.70 -2.13
N GLY A 27 -10.75 8.39 -1.98
CA GLY A 27 -10.07 7.57 -2.97
C GLY A 27 -8.57 7.89 -3.11
N HIS A 28 -7.98 8.61 -2.16
CA HIS A 28 -6.57 8.99 -2.20
C HIS A 28 -5.68 7.90 -1.62
N PHE A 29 -4.43 7.88 -2.11
CA PHE A 29 -3.36 7.10 -1.52
C PHE A 29 -2.45 8.02 -0.72
N PHE A 30 -2.19 7.63 0.52
CA PHE A 30 -1.29 8.29 1.44
C PHE A 30 -0.07 7.41 1.66
N CYS A 31 1.13 7.98 1.60
CA CYS A 31 2.32 7.31 2.10
C CYS A 31 3.24 8.28 2.83
N SER A 32 3.65 7.89 4.04
CA SER A 32 4.53 8.69 4.92
C SER A 32 4.09 10.16 5.06
N GLY A 33 2.78 10.39 5.19
CA GLY A 33 2.19 11.73 5.38
C GLY A 33 1.89 12.51 4.10
N SER A 34 2.27 12.01 2.91
CA SER A 34 1.94 12.62 1.62
C SER A 34 0.77 11.92 0.94
N GLY A 35 -0.24 12.67 0.49
CA GLY A 35 -1.45 12.14 -0.18
C GLY A 35 -1.49 12.48 -1.67
N LYS A 36 -2.03 11.59 -2.50
CA LYS A 36 -2.28 11.84 -3.93
C LYS A 36 -3.58 11.15 -4.41
N PRO A 37 -4.27 11.71 -5.43
CA PRO A 37 -5.37 11.01 -6.09
C PRO A 37 -4.90 9.65 -6.62
N TYR A 38 -5.73 8.61 -6.48
CA TYR A 38 -5.37 7.27 -6.91
C TYR A 38 -6.52 6.50 -7.53
N GLY A 39 -7.58 6.24 -6.74
CA GLY A 39 -8.67 5.38 -7.14
C GLY A 39 -10.04 6.00 -6.85
N PRO A 40 -11.13 5.27 -7.14
CA PRO A 40 -12.47 5.68 -6.74
C PRO A 40 -12.62 5.67 -5.22
N THR A 41 -13.65 6.31 -4.68
CA THR A 41 -14.07 6.08 -3.30
C THR A 41 -14.62 4.66 -3.12
N TYR A 42 -14.75 4.17 -1.88
CA TYR A 42 -15.37 2.88 -1.58
C TYR A 42 -16.18 2.91 -0.29
N ALA A 43 -17.19 2.05 -0.21
CA ALA A 43 -18.17 2.07 0.86
C ALA A 43 -18.64 0.66 1.24
N VAL A 44 -19.70 0.60 2.06
CA VAL A 44 -20.32 -0.65 2.47
C VAL A 44 -20.66 -1.52 1.25
N GLY A 45 -20.27 -2.80 1.31
CA GLY A 45 -20.47 -3.78 0.24
C GLY A 45 -19.30 -3.91 -0.73
N ASP A 46 -18.40 -2.93 -0.80
CA ASP A 46 -17.18 -3.03 -1.60
C ASP A 46 -16.16 -4.00 -0.96
N THR A 47 -15.41 -4.71 -1.80
CA THR A 47 -14.25 -5.49 -1.38
C THR A 47 -12.98 -4.83 -1.88
N ILE A 48 -12.13 -4.41 -0.96
CA ILE A 48 -10.82 -3.83 -1.28
C ILE A 48 -9.72 -4.85 -1.03
N GLY A 49 -8.91 -5.11 -2.04
CA GLY A 49 -7.68 -5.90 -1.91
C GLY A 49 -6.46 -4.99 -1.89
N CYS A 50 -5.47 -5.32 -1.07
CA CYS A 50 -4.14 -4.72 -1.08
C CYS A 50 -3.14 -5.77 -1.58
N TYR A 51 -2.41 -5.47 -2.64
CA TYR A 51 -1.38 -6.33 -3.20
C TYR A 51 -0.01 -5.71 -3.00
N LEU A 52 0.94 -6.55 -2.61
CA LEU A 52 2.30 -6.17 -2.31
C LEU A 52 3.23 -7.17 -3.01
N ASN A 53 3.99 -6.68 -4.00
CA ASN A 53 5.03 -7.46 -4.65
C ASN A 53 6.37 -7.17 -3.98
N PHE A 54 7.04 -8.22 -3.50
CA PHE A 54 8.40 -8.16 -2.99
C PHE A 54 9.41 -8.92 -3.84
N ARG A 55 8.97 -9.43 -5.00
CA ARG A 55 9.81 -10.14 -5.95
C ARG A 55 10.52 -9.13 -6.85
N ASN A 56 11.78 -9.42 -7.16
CA ASN A 56 12.63 -8.66 -8.08
C ASN A 56 12.92 -7.22 -7.60
N ASP A 57 13.56 -6.44 -8.48
CA ASP A 57 13.92 -5.04 -8.23
C ASP A 57 12.73 -4.07 -8.35
N ASP A 58 11.57 -4.55 -8.81
CA ASP A 58 10.33 -3.79 -8.97
C ASP A 58 9.32 -4.11 -7.87
N LYS A 59 9.73 -3.88 -6.62
CA LYS A 59 8.86 -4.00 -5.45
C LYS A 59 7.72 -2.97 -5.56
N MET A 60 6.47 -3.39 -5.44
CA MET A 60 5.33 -2.50 -5.75
C MET A 60 4.09 -2.77 -4.90
N ILE A 61 3.25 -1.74 -4.77
CA ILE A 61 1.92 -1.78 -4.17
C ILE A 61 0.87 -1.42 -5.23
N PHE A 62 -0.22 -2.18 -5.26
CA PHE A 62 -1.47 -1.77 -5.90
C PHE A 62 -2.67 -2.23 -5.08
N TYR A 63 -3.81 -1.58 -5.27
CA TYR A 63 -5.08 -2.00 -4.70
C TYR A 63 -6.03 -2.53 -5.77
N THR A 64 -7.04 -3.25 -5.32
CA THR A 64 -8.15 -3.72 -6.15
C THR A 64 -9.47 -3.28 -5.54
N LYS A 65 -10.46 -2.98 -6.37
CA LYS A 65 -11.84 -2.77 -5.96
C LYS A 65 -12.73 -3.81 -6.63
N ASN A 66 -13.43 -4.61 -5.82
CA ASN A 66 -14.33 -5.66 -6.28
C ASN A 66 -13.68 -6.64 -7.29
N GLY A 67 -12.39 -6.92 -7.10
CA GLY A 67 -11.62 -7.80 -7.99
C GLY A 67 -11.05 -7.13 -9.24
N ILE A 68 -11.21 -5.81 -9.40
CA ILE A 68 -10.62 -5.03 -10.50
C ILE A 68 -9.35 -4.33 -10.00
N ASN A 69 -8.25 -4.48 -10.73
CA ASN A 69 -6.96 -3.83 -10.43
C ASN A 69 -7.04 -2.30 -10.70
N LEU A 70 -6.61 -1.48 -9.73
CA LEU A 70 -6.64 -0.01 -9.81
C LEU A 70 -5.31 0.59 -10.31
N GLY A 71 -4.34 -0.23 -10.68
CA GLY A 71 -3.02 0.19 -11.13
C GLY A 71 -2.01 0.36 -10.00
N ILE A 72 -0.73 0.36 -10.35
CA ILE A 72 0.39 0.51 -9.43
C ILE A 72 0.36 1.91 -8.82
N VAL A 73 0.36 1.97 -7.49
CA VAL A 73 0.29 3.25 -6.76
C VAL A 73 1.64 3.68 -6.21
N CYS A 74 2.49 2.73 -5.85
CA CYS A 74 3.78 2.99 -5.23
C CYS A 74 4.78 1.90 -5.64
N TYR A 75 5.95 2.34 -6.10
CA TYR A 75 7.14 1.51 -6.17
C TYR A 75 7.92 1.67 -4.87
N LEU A 76 8.31 0.55 -4.28
CA LEU A 76 9.04 0.51 -3.04
C LEU A 76 10.54 0.62 -3.31
N PRO A 77 11.32 1.34 -2.48
CA PRO A 77 12.76 1.44 -2.67
C PRO A 77 13.44 0.06 -2.58
N ASN A 78 14.60 -0.08 -3.21
CA ASN A 78 15.31 -1.35 -3.22
C ASN A 78 16.02 -1.69 -1.91
N ASN A 79 16.48 -0.69 -1.16
CA ASN A 79 17.17 -0.79 0.13
C ASN A 79 16.23 -1.03 1.33
N LEU A 80 15.11 -1.71 1.11
CA LEU A 80 14.04 -1.92 2.08
C LEU A 80 14.14 -3.27 2.80
N ASP A 81 15.34 -3.86 2.88
CA ASP A 81 15.54 -5.17 3.52
C ASP A 81 15.08 -5.19 4.98
N ASP A 82 15.20 -4.05 5.67
CA ASP A 82 14.67 -3.85 7.02
C ASP A 82 13.14 -3.75 7.06
N LEU A 83 12.48 -3.34 5.98
CA LEU A 83 11.02 -3.20 5.93
C LEU A 83 10.33 -4.49 5.51
N LYS A 84 11.00 -5.35 4.73
CA LYS A 84 10.47 -6.63 4.23
C LYS A 84 9.96 -7.53 5.37
N ASN A 85 10.59 -7.45 6.54
CA ASN A 85 10.24 -8.22 7.74
C ASN A 85 9.36 -7.44 8.74
N ASN A 86 9.04 -6.18 8.46
CA ASN A 86 8.40 -5.26 9.40
C ASN A 86 7.11 -4.62 8.86
N LEU A 87 6.58 -5.08 7.72
CA LEU A 87 5.26 -4.66 7.22
C LEU A 87 4.17 -5.58 7.72
N TYR A 88 3.16 -4.95 8.31
CA TYR A 88 1.95 -5.60 8.77
C TYR A 88 0.74 -5.05 8.01
N PRO A 89 -0.20 -5.91 7.61
CA PRO A 89 -1.50 -5.45 7.15
C PRO A 89 -2.15 -4.56 8.22
N CYS A 90 -2.64 -3.40 7.81
CA CYS A 90 -3.26 -2.43 8.71
C CYS A 90 -4.62 -1.99 8.15
N ILE A 91 -5.58 -1.79 9.05
CA ILE A 91 -6.88 -1.21 8.76
C ILE A 91 -7.10 -0.07 9.77
N GLY A 92 -7.22 1.15 9.27
CA GLY A 92 -7.63 2.31 10.04
C GLY A 92 -9.13 2.56 9.88
N LEU A 93 -9.85 2.68 10.98
CA LEU A 93 -11.27 3.05 11.01
C LEU A 93 -11.42 4.37 11.77
N ARG A 94 -12.18 5.31 11.20
CA ARG A 94 -12.45 6.60 11.83
C ARG A 94 -13.86 6.68 12.44
N SER A 95 -14.85 6.05 11.80
CA SER A 95 -16.26 6.13 12.21
C SER A 95 -16.61 5.03 13.21
N GLN A 96 -17.46 5.36 14.18
CA GLN A 96 -17.81 4.48 15.30
C GLN A 96 -18.60 3.24 14.86
N ASP A 97 -19.40 3.35 13.79
CA ASP A 97 -20.20 2.25 13.24
C ASP A 97 -19.51 1.52 12.07
N ALA A 98 -18.25 1.86 11.77
CA ALA A 98 -17.52 1.19 10.70
C ALA A 98 -17.11 -0.22 11.13
N SER A 99 -17.42 -1.20 10.29
CA SER A 99 -16.99 -2.59 10.47
C SER A 99 -16.39 -3.13 9.19
N VAL A 100 -15.37 -3.98 9.31
CA VAL A 100 -14.72 -4.65 8.17
C VAL A 100 -14.49 -6.12 8.49
N GLU A 101 -14.51 -6.95 7.44
CA GLU A 101 -14.04 -8.33 7.52
C GLU A 101 -12.71 -8.44 6.77
N ALA A 102 -11.68 -8.95 7.43
CA ALA A 102 -10.38 -9.20 6.80
C ALA A 102 -10.27 -10.66 6.33
N ASN A 103 -9.94 -10.86 5.04
CA ASN A 103 -9.61 -12.17 4.49
C ASN A 103 -8.10 -12.29 4.28
N PHE A 104 -7.41 -12.99 5.19
CA PHE A 104 -5.98 -13.31 5.07
C PHE A 104 -5.72 -14.68 4.40
N GLY A 105 -6.61 -15.11 3.49
CA GLY A 105 -6.48 -16.36 2.74
C GLY A 105 -7.38 -17.50 3.21
N ARG A 106 -8.30 -17.27 4.16
CA ARG A 106 -9.29 -18.27 4.59
C ARG A 106 -10.40 -18.49 3.57
N LYS A 107 -10.68 -17.49 2.72
CA LYS A 107 -11.63 -17.55 1.60
C LYS A 107 -10.90 -17.22 0.30
N LYS A 108 -11.44 -17.65 -0.84
CA LYS A 108 -10.91 -17.23 -2.15
C LYS A 108 -10.95 -15.69 -2.26
N PHE A 109 -9.85 -15.10 -2.74
CA PHE A 109 -9.81 -13.67 -3.02
C PHE A 109 -10.70 -13.33 -4.23
N LYS A 110 -11.30 -12.13 -4.22
CA LYS A 110 -12.06 -11.63 -5.38
C LYS A 110 -11.16 -11.30 -6.56
N TYR A 111 -9.96 -10.77 -6.29
CA TYR A 111 -8.92 -10.63 -7.30
C TYR A 111 -8.22 -11.98 -7.49
N LEU A 112 -8.24 -12.50 -8.71
CA LEU A 112 -7.47 -13.66 -9.10
C LEU A 112 -6.19 -13.18 -9.79
N ILE A 113 -5.04 -13.59 -9.26
CA ILE A 113 -3.77 -13.45 -9.96
C ILE A 113 -3.81 -14.49 -11.08
N MET A 114 -4.24 -14.10 -12.28
CA MET A 114 -4.11 -14.99 -13.43
C MET A 114 -2.62 -15.22 -13.69
N GLY A 115 -2.25 -16.48 -13.98
CA GLY A 115 -0.86 -16.93 -14.13
C GLY A 115 -0.03 -16.15 -15.16
N SER A 116 -0.64 -15.31 -15.99
CA SER A 116 0.06 -14.39 -16.90
C SER A 116 0.91 -13.31 -16.21
N MET A 117 0.75 -13.09 -14.90
CA MET A 117 1.66 -12.25 -14.11
C MET A 117 2.84 -13.02 -13.49
N LEU A 118 2.85 -14.36 -13.61
CA LEU A 118 4.01 -15.20 -13.31
C LEU A 118 4.90 -15.42 -14.54
N ASP A 119 4.36 -15.29 -15.75
CA ASP A 119 5.08 -15.56 -17.02
C ASP A 119 5.55 -14.28 -17.76
N GLN A 120 5.52 -13.11 -17.11
CA GLN A 120 6.09 -11.87 -17.68
C GLN A 120 7.20 -11.25 -16.82
N PHE A 121 7.83 -12.03 -15.95
CA PHE A 121 9.08 -11.68 -15.28
C PHE A 121 9.96 -12.91 -15.06
#